data_AF-A0A661PF62-F1
#
_entry.id   AF-A0A661PF62-F1
#
_cell.length_a   1.000
_cell.length_b   1.000
_cell.length_c   1.000
_cell.angle_alpha   90.00
_cell.angle_beta   90.00
_cell.angle_gamma   90.00
#
_symmetry.space_group_name_H-M   'P 1'
#
loop_
_entity.id
_entity.type
_entity.pdbx_description
1 polymer ?
#
loop_
_entity_poly.entity_id
_entity_poly.type
_entity_poly.pdbx_seq_one_letter_code
_entity_poly.pdbx_strand_id
1 'polypeptide(L)'
;MVNQWLGRVVSGTTCEALAAGFPEDPEGALIGAADPEKPIVIMGAPVGPNLTVFVRAGHYMWGCSDEADLVAGETTPLEVSIVNKPIVVDEAYLDIELDFAPDPLPWQTIIDDGKALMMGDFFDGYQSTAQLLLDTMSALSGDQNAFDQAAVNGSWLPTIEAHLATHSIDLGQSLSDLTDGGLGKQPELIVGNIDAFEQAPGHGLFTLKRIGTVDADQAGIPAEYVTTLTVDPDDTVRLGGSLFWLPSRYLGAVCAQEGLAQNPQAADFEDALSEIVKCDELVLTGYSGCGTTCMAQLCSTALATRWAAAVDASAANAQWGDVPFEASGKALFDDGAALTGFEGTWLGQVTSGPLNASVTGAVVAETPDNPPAQ
;
A
#
# COMPACT_ATOMS: atom_id res chain seq x y z
N MET A 1 4.28 -18.90 18.55
CA MET A 1 4.70 -20.33 18.64
C MET A 1 5.53 -20.51 19.91
N VAL A 2 5.27 -21.55 20.71
CA VAL A 2 6.06 -21.81 21.93
C VAL A 2 7.43 -22.37 21.52
N ASN A 3 8.51 -21.70 21.90
CA ASN A 3 9.88 -22.14 21.64
C ASN A 3 10.46 -22.94 22.81
N GLN A 4 10.02 -22.66 24.03
CA GLN A 4 10.48 -23.31 25.25
C GLN A 4 9.44 -23.13 26.37
N TRP A 5 9.28 -24.16 27.18
CA TRP A 5 8.57 -24.08 28.45
C TRP A 5 9.55 -23.91 29.61
N LEU A 6 9.20 -23.02 30.54
CA LEU A 6 9.92 -22.78 31.78
C LEU A 6 9.05 -23.23 32.94
N GLY A 7 9.59 -24.11 33.78
CA GLY A 7 8.95 -24.51 35.04
C GLY A 7 9.70 -23.95 36.23
N ARG A 8 8.95 -23.58 37.26
CA ARG A 8 9.43 -23.00 38.52
C ARG A 8 8.78 -23.72 39.69
N VAL A 9 9.56 -24.18 40.66
CA VAL A 9 9.03 -24.74 41.93
C VAL A 9 9.41 -23.83 43.08
N VAL A 10 8.41 -23.42 43.86
CA VAL A 10 8.55 -22.59 45.05
C VAL A 10 7.93 -23.30 46.23
N SER A 11 8.62 -23.34 47.36
CA SER A 11 8.10 -23.94 48.59
C SER A 11 7.46 -22.91 49.51
N GLY A 12 6.45 -23.32 50.26
CA GLY A 12 5.84 -22.50 51.32
C GLY A 12 4.98 -21.34 50.80
N THR A 13 4.53 -21.40 49.56
CA THR A 13 3.60 -20.44 48.95
C THR A 13 2.39 -21.16 48.35
N THR A 14 1.49 -20.42 47.71
CA THR A 14 0.35 -20.95 46.96
C THR A 14 0.26 -20.23 45.61
N CYS A 15 -0.43 -20.82 44.64
CA CYS A 15 -0.74 -20.16 43.37
C CYS A 15 -1.48 -18.84 43.57
N GLU A 16 -2.42 -18.79 44.53
CA GLU A 16 -3.15 -17.57 44.87
C GLU A 16 -2.20 -16.45 45.36
N ALA A 17 -1.21 -16.81 46.19
CA ALA A 17 -0.22 -15.84 46.69
C ALA A 17 0.74 -15.36 45.59
N LEU A 18 1.04 -16.20 44.59
CA LEU A 18 1.91 -15.82 43.46
C LEU A 18 1.16 -15.11 42.32
N ALA A 19 -0.17 -15.20 42.26
CA ALA A 19 -0.98 -14.74 41.13
C ALA A 19 -0.74 -13.28 40.75
N ALA A 20 -0.50 -12.40 41.72
CA ALA A 20 -0.27 -10.97 41.49
C ALA A 20 1.08 -10.66 40.79
N GLY A 21 2.03 -11.60 40.80
CA GLY A 21 3.34 -11.45 40.16
C GLY A 21 3.42 -12.08 38.78
N PHE A 22 2.39 -12.80 38.32
CA PHE A 22 2.42 -13.43 37.01
C PHE A 22 2.43 -12.40 35.88
N PRO A 23 3.15 -12.66 34.77
CA PRO A 23 3.88 -13.89 34.44
C PRO A 23 5.37 -13.90 34.85
N GLU A 24 5.80 -13.01 35.74
CA GLU A 24 7.21 -12.96 36.18
C GLU A 24 7.61 -14.20 36.98
N ASP A 25 8.89 -14.56 36.88
CA ASP A 25 9.43 -15.70 37.62
C ASP A 25 9.43 -15.42 39.13
N PRO A 26 8.87 -16.32 39.97
CA PRO A 26 8.89 -16.13 41.41
C PRO A 26 10.33 -16.22 41.96
N GLU A 27 10.67 -15.31 42.89
CA GLU A 27 12.00 -15.22 43.48
C GLU A 27 12.37 -16.51 44.24
N GLY A 28 13.61 -16.97 44.06
CA GLY A 28 14.15 -18.15 44.78
C GLY A 28 13.66 -19.51 44.27
N ALA A 29 12.95 -19.56 43.13
CA ALA A 29 12.43 -20.79 42.57
C ALA A 29 13.53 -21.74 42.02
N LEU A 30 13.26 -23.05 42.10
CA LEU A 30 13.99 -24.03 41.31
C LEU A 30 13.55 -23.96 39.85
N ILE A 31 14.48 -24.10 38.91
CA ILE A 31 14.24 -23.86 37.49
C ILE A 31 14.36 -25.17 36.70
N GLY A 32 13.35 -25.44 35.88
CA GLY A 32 13.44 -26.40 34.77
C GLY A 32 13.09 -25.72 33.45
N ALA A 33 13.58 -26.30 32.36
CA ALA A 33 13.24 -25.88 31.00
C ALA A 33 13.09 -27.11 30.10
N ALA A 34 12.18 -27.05 29.15
CA ALA A 34 11.99 -28.10 28.16
C ALA A 34 11.54 -27.53 26.81
N ASP A 35 11.87 -28.24 25.73
CA ASP A 35 11.30 -28.00 24.42
C ASP A 35 9.78 -28.29 24.44
N PRO A 36 8.97 -27.72 23.52
CA PRO A 36 7.50 -27.82 23.54
C PRO A 36 6.94 -29.25 23.58
N GLU A 37 7.67 -30.21 23.01
CA GLU A 37 7.27 -31.62 22.92
C GLU A 37 7.80 -32.49 24.07
N LYS A 38 8.55 -31.90 25.02
CA LYS A 38 9.20 -32.62 26.11
C LYS A 38 8.61 -32.22 27.47
N PRO A 39 8.55 -33.15 28.43
CA PRO A 39 8.14 -32.81 29.78
C PRO A 39 9.18 -31.89 30.44
N ILE A 40 8.70 -30.92 31.21
CA ILE A 40 9.55 -30.12 32.08
C ILE A 40 9.95 -30.98 33.28
N VAL A 41 11.25 -31.17 33.49
CA VAL A 41 11.78 -31.92 34.63
C VAL A 41 12.50 -30.96 35.56
N ILE A 42 12.04 -30.88 36.81
CA ILE A 42 12.64 -30.03 37.85
C ILE A 42 13.22 -30.95 38.91
N MET A 43 14.55 -30.97 39.01
CA MET A 43 15.26 -31.84 39.94
C MET A 43 15.50 -31.13 41.27
N GLY A 44 15.48 -31.90 42.37
CA GLY A 44 15.83 -31.40 43.69
C GLY A 44 14.74 -30.57 44.39
N ALA A 45 13.47 -30.71 43.95
CA ALA A 45 12.34 -30.13 44.66
C ALA A 45 12.30 -30.64 46.11
N PRO A 46 12.16 -29.74 47.10
CA PRO A 46 12.19 -30.14 48.50
C PRO A 46 10.96 -30.96 48.86
N VAL A 47 11.14 -31.98 49.68
CA VAL A 47 10.03 -32.76 50.27
C VAL A 47 9.49 -31.98 51.47
N GLY A 48 8.21 -31.62 51.43
CA GLY A 48 7.54 -30.87 52.49
C GLY A 48 6.18 -30.34 52.03
N PRO A 49 5.37 -29.80 52.96
CA PRO A 49 4.03 -29.33 52.62
C PRO A 49 4.07 -28.07 51.76
N ASN A 50 3.18 -28.01 50.78
CA ASN A 50 2.90 -26.86 49.91
C ASN A 50 4.08 -26.50 49.00
N LEU A 51 4.14 -27.18 47.85
CA LEU A 51 4.91 -26.74 46.70
C LEU A 51 3.98 -26.10 45.70
N THR A 52 4.39 -24.96 45.19
CA THR A 52 3.71 -24.32 44.08
C THR A 52 4.57 -24.48 42.84
N VAL A 53 3.96 -25.01 41.78
CA VAL A 53 4.60 -25.17 40.47
C VAL A 53 3.99 -24.17 39.51
N PHE A 54 4.84 -23.26 39.05
CA PHE A 54 4.51 -22.27 38.02
C PHE A 54 5.15 -22.70 36.70
N VAL A 55 4.38 -22.63 35.62
CA VAL A 55 4.85 -22.96 34.27
C VAL A 55 4.54 -21.78 33.37
N ARG A 56 5.48 -21.38 32.52
CA ARG A 56 5.27 -20.35 31.51
C ARG A 56 5.97 -20.64 30.19
N ALA A 57 5.45 -20.05 29.13
CA ALA A 57 6.15 -19.85 27.87
C ALA A 57 6.11 -18.35 27.58
N GLY A 58 7.27 -17.71 27.63
CA GLY A 58 7.36 -16.25 27.54
C GLY A 58 6.62 -15.50 28.64
N HIS A 59 6.03 -14.34 28.31
CA HIS A 59 5.09 -13.59 29.14
C HIS A 59 3.65 -13.65 28.57
N TYR A 60 3.39 -14.53 27.59
CA TYR A 60 2.09 -14.68 26.94
C TYR A 60 1.32 -15.95 27.35
N MET A 61 1.99 -16.98 27.89
CA MET A 61 1.33 -18.17 28.42
C MET A 61 1.86 -18.52 29.79
N TRP A 62 0.97 -18.73 30.76
CA TRP A 62 1.37 -19.19 32.09
C TRP A 62 0.28 -19.96 32.81
N GLY A 63 0.69 -20.78 33.78
CA GLY A 63 -0.20 -21.51 34.64
C GLY A 63 0.46 -21.82 35.97
N CYS A 64 -0.36 -22.18 36.94
CA CYS A 64 0.11 -22.52 38.27
C CYS A 64 -0.71 -23.69 38.83
N SER A 65 -0.05 -24.59 39.55
CA SER A 65 -0.70 -25.66 40.32
C SER A 65 -0.04 -25.80 41.69
N ASP A 66 -0.86 -25.99 42.71
CA ASP A 66 -0.42 -26.28 44.07
C ASP A 66 -0.35 -27.80 44.26
N GLU A 67 0.82 -28.30 44.63
CA GLU A 67 1.07 -29.70 44.96
C GLU A 67 1.32 -29.84 46.47
N ALA A 68 0.57 -30.72 47.10
CA ALA A 68 0.56 -30.83 48.55
C ALA A 68 1.77 -31.62 49.07
N ASP A 69 2.17 -32.70 48.38
CA ASP A 69 3.19 -33.63 48.89
C ASP A 69 4.02 -34.32 47.78
N LEU A 70 5.35 -34.16 47.85
CA LEU A 70 6.30 -34.99 47.08
C LEU A 70 6.83 -36.16 47.93
N VAL A 71 7.02 -37.31 47.30
CA VAL A 71 7.69 -38.47 47.93
C VAL A 71 9.18 -38.43 47.59
N ALA A 72 10.01 -38.54 48.63
CA ALA A 72 11.47 -38.50 48.47
C ALA A 72 11.96 -39.60 47.51
N GLY A 73 12.68 -39.18 46.46
CA GLY A 73 13.27 -40.09 45.48
C GLY A 73 12.32 -40.59 44.38
N GLU A 74 11.06 -40.15 44.39
CA GLU A 74 10.09 -40.46 43.34
C GLU A 74 9.87 -39.26 42.40
N THR A 75 9.29 -39.52 41.23
CA THR A 75 8.87 -38.49 40.27
C THR A 75 7.34 -38.39 40.31
N THR A 76 6.82 -37.23 40.67
CA THR A 76 5.38 -36.96 40.68
C THR A 76 4.98 -36.26 39.38
N PRO A 77 4.06 -36.85 38.58
CA PRO A 77 3.48 -36.12 37.45
C PRO A 77 2.52 -35.06 37.97
N LEU A 78 2.64 -33.84 37.44
CA LEU A 78 1.77 -32.72 37.81
C LEU A 78 1.14 -32.13 36.54
N GLU A 79 -0.16 -31.88 36.61
CA GLU A 79 -0.89 -31.17 35.56
C GLU A 79 -1.04 -29.70 35.96
N VAL A 80 -0.70 -28.80 35.05
CA VAL A 80 -0.79 -27.36 35.23
C VAL A 80 -1.68 -26.80 34.13
N SER A 81 -2.82 -26.20 34.51
CA SER A 81 -3.67 -25.50 33.56
C SER A 81 -3.01 -24.20 33.12
N ILE A 82 -2.82 -24.03 31.81
CA ILE A 82 -2.20 -22.84 31.21
C ILE A 82 -3.29 -21.87 30.74
N VAL A 83 -3.13 -20.60 31.09
CA VAL A 83 -3.86 -19.45 30.55
C VAL A 83 -3.04 -18.85 29.42
N ASN A 84 -3.68 -18.55 28.29
CA ASN A 84 -3.10 -17.81 27.19
C ASN A 84 -3.55 -16.35 27.27
N LYS A 85 -2.59 -15.42 27.21
CA LYS A 85 -2.85 -13.99 27.12
C LYS A 85 -3.43 -13.69 25.73
N PRO A 86 -4.54 -12.94 25.63
CA PRO A 86 -5.00 -12.44 24.34
C PRO A 86 -3.90 -11.64 23.64
N ILE A 87 -3.76 -11.83 22.33
CA ILE A 87 -2.84 -11.03 21.53
C ILE A 87 -3.24 -9.56 21.62
N VAL A 88 -2.25 -8.72 21.89
CA VAL A 88 -2.40 -7.27 22.00
C VAL A 88 -2.20 -6.67 20.62
N VAL A 89 -3.28 -6.11 20.07
CA VAL A 89 -3.27 -5.39 18.78
C VAL A 89 -3.06 -3.89 18.93
N ASP A 90 -3.24 -3.36 20.15
CA ASP A 90 -3.27 -1.91 20.42
C ASP A 90 -1.88 -1.24 20.29
N GLU A 91 -0.82 -2.01 20.12
CA GLU A 91 0.57 -1.56 19.92
C GLU A 91 1.13 -1.96 18.55
N ALA A 92 0.28 -2.53 17.68
CA ALA A 92 0.72 -3.08 16.39
C ALA A 92 1.21 -1.97 15.45
N TYR A 93 2.45 -2.10 14.97
CA TYR A 93 3.00 -1.30 13.88
C TYR A 93 3.64 -2.23 12.85
N LEU A 94 2.95 -2.44 11.73
CA LEU A 94 3.28 -3.46 10.74
C LEU A 94 3.46 -2.84 9.36
N ASP A 95 4.57 -3.10 8.69
CA ASP A 95 4.65 -2.94 7.24
C ASP A 95 3.86 -4.09 6.60
N ILE A 96 3.05 -3.79 5.59
CA ILE A 96 2.17 -4.76 4.96
C ILE A 96 2.35 -4.76 3.44
N GLU A 97 2.42 -5.96 2.89
CA GLU A 97 2.46 -6.25 1.47
C GLU A 97 1.30 -7.16 1.10
N LEU A 98 0.57 -6.79 0.05
CA LEU A 98 -0.55 -7.54 -0.50
C LEU A 98 -0.25 -7.86 -1.96
N ASP A 99 -0.20 -9.15 -2.32
CA ASP A 99 -0.06 -9.56 -3.72
C ASP A 99 -1.28 -9.08 -4.51
N PHE A 100 -1.06 -8.28 -5.56
CA PHE A 100 -2.10 -7.62 -6.33
C PHE A 100 -2.20 -8.18 -7.74
N ALA A 101 -2.89 -9.31 -7.87
CA ALA A 101 -3.16 -9.99 -9.13
C ALA A 101 -4.68 -10.01 -9.40
N PRO A 102 -5.28 -8.90 -9.87
CA PRO A 102 -6.70 -8.85 -10.21
C PRO A 102 -7.04 -9.78 -11.39
N ASP A 103 -8.29 -10.25 -11.46
CA ASP A 103 -8.79 -11.02 -12.61
C ASP A 103 -8.51 -10.24 -13.91
N PRO A 104 -7.72 -10.80 -14.84
CA PRO A 104 -7.17 -10.04 -15.96
C PRO A 104 -8.25 -9.48 -16.90
N LEU A 105 -9.37 -10.17 -17.10
CA LEU A 105 -10.38 -9.71 -18.06
C LEU A 105 -11.18 -8.50 -17.53
N PRO A 106 -11.77 -8.53 -16.33
CA PRO A 106 -12.40 -7.36 -15.76
C PRO A 106 -11.39 -6.25 -15.44
N TRP A 107 -10.16 -6.60 -15.05
CA TRP A 107 -9.10 -5.61 -14.81
C TRP A 107 -8.75 -4.83 -16.06
N GLN A 108 -8.54 -5.51 -17.19
CA GLN A 108 -8.30 -4.85 -18.47
C GLN A 108 -9.46 -3.91 -18.84
N THR A 109 -10.70 -4.29 -18.54
CA THR A 109 -11.87 -3.42 -18.80
C THR A 109 -11.84 -2.15 -17.95
N ILE A 110 -11.45 -2.25 -16.67
CA ILE A 110 -11.27 -1.08 -15.79
C ILE A 110 -10.15 -0.17 -16.32
N ILE A 111 -9.05 -0.77 -16.76
CA ILE A 111 -7.91 -0.04 -17.32
C ILE A 111 -8.27 0.66 -18.62
N ASP A 112 -8.99 -0.01 -19.53
CA ASP A 112 -9.41 0.56 -20.81
C ASP A 112 -10.41 1.72 -20.60
N ASP A 113 -11.33 1.60 -19.63
CA ASP A 113 -12.25 2.68 -19.26
C ASP A 113 -11.49 3.89 -18.68
N GLY A 114 -10.52 3.65 -17.79
CA GLY A 114 -9.66 4.69 -17.24
C GLY A 114 -8.79 5.38 -18.30
N LYS A 115 -8.26 4.63 -19.27
CA LYS A 115 -7.53 5.19 -20.43
C LYS A 115 -8.45 6.03 -21.30
N ALA A 116 -9.65 5.53 -21.60
CA ALA A 116 -10.62 6.26 -22.41
C ALA A 116 -11.02 7.59 -21.76
N LEU A 117 -11.20 7.59 -20.43
CA LEU A 117 -11.43 8.80 -19.65
C LEU A 117 -10.26 9.78 -19.72
N MET A 118 -9.04 9.31 -19.43
CA MET A 118 -7.82 10.12 -19.48
C MET A 118 -7.60 10.72 -20.87
N MET A 119 -7.76 9.93 -21.94
CA MET A 119 -7.66 10.41 -23.31
C MET A 119 -8.79 11.37 -23.67
N GLY A 120 -10.01 11.10 -23.21
CA GLY A 120 -11.17 11.96 -23.43
C GLY A 120 -10.92 13.39 -22.93
N ASP A 121 -10.40 13.53 -21.72
CA ASP A 121 -10.11 14.83 -21.12
C ASP A 121 -8.81 15.46 -21.68
N PHE A 122 -7.80 14.65 -22.05
CA PHE A 122 -6.61 15.17 -22.74
C PHE A 122 -6.99 15.84 -24.07
N PHE A 123 -7.80 15.14 -24.88
CA PHE A 123 -8.18 15.61 -26.21
C PHE A 123 -9.40 16.52 -26.20
N ASP A 124 -10.19 16.60 -25.12
CA ASP A 124 -11.31 17.55 -24.97
C ASP A 124 -12.26 17.57 -26.20
N GLY A 125 -12.53 16.38 -26.75
CA GLY A 125 -13.35 16.18 -27.94
C GLY A 125 -12.71 16.51 -29.30
N TYR A 126 -11.50 17.08 -29.31
CA TYR A 126 -10.74 17.36 -30.53
C TYR A 126 -10.37 16.06 -31.26
N GLN A 127 -10.57 16.05 -32.58
CA GLN A 127 -10.21 14.93 -33.46
C GLN A 127 -8.82 15.10 -34.09
N SER A 128 -8.18 16.27 -33.92
CA SER A 128 -6.87 16.61 -34.46
C SER A 128 -5.99 17.16 -33.36
N THR A 129 -4.85 16.52 -33.12
CA THR A 129 -3.80 17.00 -32.20
C THR A 129 -3.32 18.40 -32.59
N ALA A 130 -3.24 18.69 -33.90
CA ALA A 130 -2.82 20.01 -34.38
C ALA A 130 -3.82 21.11 -33.98
N GLN A 131 -5.12 20.83 -34.08
CA GLN A 131 -6.17 21.77 -33.66
C GLN A 131 -6.19 21.93 -32.13
N LEU A 132 -6.07 20.83 -31.38
CA LEU A 132 -5.98 20.85 -29.91
C LEU A 132 -4.83 21.75 -29.45
N LEU A 133 -3.63 21.55 -30.01
CA LEU A 133 -2.45 22.34 -29.68
C LEU A 133 -2.67 23.81 -29.99
N LEU A 134 -3.15 24.13 -31.20
CA LEU A 134 -3.34 25.51 -31.64
C LEU A 134 -4.32 26.26 -30.73
N ASP A 135 -5.47 25.66 -30.41
CA ASP A 135 -6.49 26.30 -29.59
C ASP A 135 -6.05 26.44 -28.13
N THR A 136 -5.33 25.45 -27.59
CA THR A 136 -4.80 25.51 -26.23
C THR A 136 -3.69 26.57 -26.12
N MET A 137 -2.79 26.66 -27.12
CA MET A 137 -1.79 27.72 -27.20
C MET A 137 -2.44 29.10 -27.32
N SER A 138 -3.53 29.22 -28.08
CA SER A 138 -4.32 30.46 -28.21
C SER A 138 -4.89 30.89 -26.86
N ALA A 139 -5.53 29.97 -26.13
CA ALA A 139 -6.09 30.22 -24.81
C ALA A 139 -5.03 30.62 -23.75
N LEU A 140 -3.80 30.12 -23.90
CA LEU A 140 -2.66 30.44 -23.02
C LEU A 140 -1.87 31.68 -23.46
N SER A 141 -2.16 32.22 -24.65
CA SER A 141 -1.46 33.39 -25.17
C SER A 141 -1.85 34.66 -24.39
N GLY A 142 -0.93 35.62 -24.30
CA GLY A 142 -1.19 36.90 -23.62
C GLY A 142 -2.19 37.81 -24.35
N ASP A 143 -2.43 37.56 -25.64
CA ASP A 143 -3.42 38.24 -26.48
C ASP A 143 -3.98 37.25 -27.50
N GLN A 144 -5.09 36.62 -27.13
CA GLN A 144 -5.77 35.57 -27.92
C GLN A 144 -6.16 36.06 -29.32
N ASN A 145 -6.68 37.28 -29.45
CA ASN A 145 -7.12 37.82 -30.74
C ASN A 145 -5.94 38.01 -31.70
N ALA A 146 -4.82 38.54 -31.19
CA ALA A 146 -3.61 38.70 -32.00
C ALA A 146 -2.98 37.33 -32.35
N PHE A 147 -3.07 36.35 -31.45
CA PHE A 147 -2.61 34.98 -31.71
C PHE A 147 -3.43 34.32 -32.82
N ASP A 148 -4.76 34.36 -32.72
CA ASP A 148 -5.66 33.77 -33.72
C ASP A 148 -5.49 34.43 -35.10
N GLN A 149 -5.31 35.75 -35.15
CA GLN A 149 -5.02 36.45 -36.40
C GLN A 149 -3.68 36.02 -37.01
N ALA A 150 -2.64 35.85 -36.19
CA ALA A 150 -1.35 35.33 -36.65
C ALA A 150 -1.48 33.89 -37.16
N ALA A 151 -2.23 33.05 -36.47
CA ALA A 151 -2.49 31.67 -36.85
C ALA A 151 -3.17 31.53 -38.22
N VAL A 152 -4.22 32.34 -38.46
CA VAL A 152 -4.92 32.37 -39.74
C VAL A 152 -4.02 32.90 -40.85
N ASN A 153 -3.34 34.03 -40.64
CA ASN A 153 -2.48 34.65 -41.65
C ASN A 153 -1.26 33.78 -41.99
N GLY A 154 -0.72 33.09 -41.00
CA GLY A 154 0.44 32.20 -41.13
C GLY A 154 0.10 30.78 -41.56
N SER A 155 -1.19 30.44 -41.73
CA SER A 155 -1.65 29.07 -42.00
C SER A 155 -1.11 28.04 -40.99
N TRP A 156 -1.12 28.36 -39.69
CA TRP A 156 -0.44 27.54 -38.68
C TRP A 156 -1.01 26.14 -38.52
N LEU A 157 -2.32 25.94 -38.66
CA LEU A 157 -2.93 24.60 -38.52
C LEU A 157 -2.31 23.59 -39.51
N PRO A 158 -2.31 23.82 -40.84
CA PRO A 158 -1.59 22.97 -41.79
C PRO A 158 -0.09 22.82 -41.51
N THR A 159 0.56 23.84 -40.95
CA THR A 159 1.97 23.77 -40.55
C THR A 159 2.18 22.80 -39.39
N ILE A 160 1.33 22.84 -38.36
CA ILE A 160 1.38 21.91 -37.23
C ILE A 160 1.05 20.49 -37.71
N GLU A 161 0.06 20.31 -38.58
CA GLU A 161 -0.26 19.00 -39.17
C GLU A 161 0.92 18.42 -39.96
N ALA A 162 1.58 19.24 -40.78
CA ALA A 162 2.76 18.82 -41.53
C ALA A 162 3.95 18.51 -40.60
N HIS A 163 4.11 19.26 -39.50
CA HIS A 163 5.13 19.01 -38.47
C HIS A 163 4.93 17.63 -37.83
N LEU A 164 3.73 17.37 -37.27
CA LEU A 164 3.40 16.10 -36.66
C LEU A 164 3.57 14.93 -37.64
N ALA A 165 3.12 15.08 -38.89
CA ALA A 165 3.29 14.08 -39.93
C ALA A 165 4.77 13.83 -40.29
N THR A 166 5.61 14.88 -40.36
CA THR A 166 7.04 14.75 -40.66
C THR A 166 7.78 13.91 -39.62
N HIS A 167 7.39 14.06 -38.36
CA HIS A 167 7.97 13.30 -37.25
C HIS A 167 7.22 11.98 -36.96
N SER A 168 6.18 11.64 -37.75
CA SER A 168 5.32 10.46 -37.52
C SER A 168 4.70 10.42 -36.11
N ILE A 169 4.34 11.60 -35.59
CA ILE A 169 3.77 11.75 -34.26
C ILE A 169 2.27 11.50 -34.33
N ASP A 170 1.82 10.42 -33.69
CA ASP A 170 0.45 10.24 -33.24
C ASP A 170 0.46 10.30 -31.72
N LEU A 171 0.04 11.44 -31.17
CA LEU A 171 0.10 11.68 -29.72
C LEU A 171 -0.85 10.76 -28.95
N GLY A 172 -2.01 10.42 -29.52
CA GLY A 172 -2.96 9.52 -28.87
C GLY A 172 -2.38 8.10 -28.78
N GLN A 173 -1.81 7.61 -29.88
CA GLN A 173 -1.12 6.32 -29.90
C GLN A 173 0.10 6.33 -28.97
N SER A 174 0.89 7.41 -28.97
CA SER A 174 2.08 7.53 -28.10
C SER A 174 1.71 7.42 -26.62
N LEU A 175 0.68 8.15 -26.18
CA LEU A 175 0.21 8.08 -24.79
C LEU A 175 -0.36 6.70 -24.45
N SER A 176 -1.08 6.06 -25.37
CA SER A 176 -1.57 4.68 -25.19
C SER A 176 -0.40 3.71 -25.01
N ASP A 177 0.58 3.76 -25.91
CA ASP A 177 1.76 2.87 -25.90
C ASP A 177 2.59 3.05 -24.62
N LEU A 178 2.76 4.29 -24.16
CA LEU A 178 3.43 4.59 -22.90
C LEU A 178 2.65 4.04 -21.70
N THR A 179 1.33 4.19 -21.71
CA THR A 179 0.49 3.66 -20.63
C THR A 179 0.54 2.13 -20.60
N ASP A 180 0.43 1.47 -21.75
CA ASP A 180 0.54 0.01 -21.88
C ASP A 180 1.93 -0.52 -21.49
N GLY A 181 2.98 0.16 -21.97
CA GLY A 181 4.36 -0.18 -21.63
C GLY A 181 4.65 -0.05 -20.13
N GLY A 182 4.12 1.00 -19.50
CA GLY A 182 4.25 1.21 -18.06
C GLY A 182 3.44 0.19 -17.25
N LEU A 183 2.22 -0.14 -17.67
CA LEU A 183 1.37 -1.13 -17.01
C LEU A 183 2.00 -2.52 -17.04
N GLY A 184 2.59 -2.91 -18.18
CA GLY A 184 3.30 -4.19 -18.31
C GLY A 184 4.55 -4.33 -17.44
N LYS A 185 5.00 -3.25 -16.80
CA LYS A 185 6.16 -3.23 -15.89
C LYS A 185 5.76 -3.09 -14.42
N GLN A 186 4.47 -2.92 -14.11
CA GLN A 186 4.02 -2.79 -12.72
C GLN A 186 4.19 -4.12 -11.98
N PRO A 187 4.82 -4.14 -10.80
CA PRO A 187 4.78 -5.30 -9.94
C PRO A 187 3.36 -5.49 -9.40
N GLU A 188 2.96 -6.75 -9.25
CA GLU A 188 1.65 -7.15 -8.71
C GLU A 188 1.66 -7.02 -7.17
N LEU A 189 1.80 -5.80 -6.64
CA LEU A 189 1.96 -5.55 -5.21
C LEU A 189 1.27 -4.25 -4.74
N ILE A 190 0.59 -4.31 -3.60
CA ILE A 190 0.17 -3.14 -2.82
C ILE A 190 1.03 -3.11 -1.55
N VAL A 191 1.61 -1.95 -1.24
CA VAL A 191 2.49 -1.77 -0.08
C VAL A 191 1.97 -0.65 0.81
N GLY A 192 1.93 -0.89 2.12
CA GLY A 192 1.53 0.09 3.12
C GLY A 192 2.12 -0.20 4.49
N ASN A 193 1.59 0.48 5.50
CA ASN A 193 1.78 0.12 6.90
C ASN A 193 0.45 0.20 7.65
N ILE A 194 0.35 -0.50 8.76
CA ILE A 194 -0.77 -0.48 9.68
C ILE A 194 -0.25 -0.05 11.04
N ASP A 195 -0.87 0.96 11.60
CA ASP A 195 -0.70 1.36 13.00
C ASP A 195 -1.96 1.02 13.78
N ALA A 196 -1.84 0.69 15.06
CA ALA A 196 -2.97 0.52 15.94
C ALA A 196 -3.68 1.87 16.13
N PHE A 197 -5.01 1.89 16.00
CA PHE A 197 -5.73 3.15 16.14
C PHE A 197 -6.16 3.37 17.59
N GLU A 198 -5.33 4.07 18.37
CA GLU A 198 -5.53 4.31 19.82
C GLU A 198 -6.94 4.84 20.18
N GLN A 199 -7.57 5.60 19.27
CA GLN A 199 -8.88 6.20 19.52
C GLN A 199 -10.05 5.21 19.36
N ALA A 200 -9.83 4.05 18.73
CA ALA A 200 -10.85 3.06 18.46
C ALA A 200 -10.28 1.62 18.54
N PRO A 201 -10.31 0.98 19.73
CA PRO A 201 -9.85 -0.39 19.89
C PRO A 201 -10.45 -1.35 18.85
N GLY A 202 -9.63 -2.29 18.37
CA GLY A 202 -10.00 -3.21 17.27
C GLY A 202 -9.97 -2.59 15.87
N HIS A 203 -9.43 -1.38 15.72
CA HIS A 203 -9.20 -0.73 14.44
C HIS A 203 -7.72 -0.41 14.26
N GLY A 204 -7.30 -0.36 13.00
CA GLY A 204 -5.99 0.12 12.59
C GLY A 204 -6.10 1.37 11.72
N LEU A 205 -5.00 2.10 11.60
CA LEU A 205 -4.78 3.12 10.61
C LEU A 205 -3.86 2.55 9.54
N PHE A 206 -4.41 2.22 8.38
CA PHE A 206 -3.64 1.77 7.22
C PHE A 206 -3.16 2.98 6.42
N THR A 207 -1.85 3.15 6.33
CA THR A 207 -1.22 4.14 5.46
C THR A 207 -0.78 3.48 4.18
N LEU A 208 -1.38 3.85 3.04
CA LEU A 208 -0.96 3.33 1.75
C LEU A 208 0.34 4.03 1.32
N LYS A 209 1.37 3.25 0.97
CA LYS A 209 2.62 3.78 0.42
C LYS A 209 2.55 3.81 -1.11
N ARG A 210 2.20 2.68 -1.75
CA ARG A 210 2.16 2.56 -3.21
C ARG A 210 1.33 1.37 -3.71
N ILE A 211 0.91 1.46 -4.98
CA ILE A 211 0.38 0.36 -5.79
C ILE A 211 1.33 0.15 -6.97
N GLY A 212 1.90 -1.05 -7.08
CA GLY A 212 2.95 -1.31 -8.05
C GLY A 212 4.18 -0.42 -7.80
N THR A 213 4.56 0.37 -8.80
CA THR A 213 5.59 1.42 -8.69
C THR A 213 5.01 2.83 -8.48
N VAL A 214 3.69 2.98 -8.38
CA VAL A 214 3.04 4.28 -8.25
C VAL A 214 2.77 4.61 -6.78
N ASP A 215 3.36 5.70 -6.30
CA ASP A 215 3.13 6.20 -4.94
C ASP A 215 1.66 6.62 -4.74
N ALA A 216 1.16 6.46 -3.51
CA ALA A 216 -0.25 6.66 -3.20
C ALA A 216 -0.76 8.07 -3.57
N ASP A 217 0.04 9.10 -3.32
CA ASP A 217 -0.29 10.49 -3.63
C ASP A 217 -0.42 10.73 -5.15
N GLN A 218 0.48 10.14 -5.94
CA GLN A 218 0.44 10.17 -7.41
C GLN A 218 -0.76 9.42 -7.96
N ALA A 219 -1.19 8.33 -7.33
CA ALA A 219 -2.41 7.60 -7.69
C ALA A 219 -3.70 8.31 -7.24
N GLY A 220 -3.60 9.47 -6.57
CA GLY A 220 -4.75 10.20 -6.05
C GLY A 220 -5.44 9.54 -4.86
N ILE A 221 -4.69 8.72 -4.12
CA ILE A 221 -5.17 7.93 -2.99
C ILE A 221 -4.94 8.75 -1.71
N PRO A 222 -5.95 8.93 -0.84
CA PRO A 222 -5.75 9.38 0.53
C PRO A 222 -4.63 8.60 1.24
N ALA A 223 -3.81 9.28 2.03
CA ALA A 223 -2.68 8.65 2.70
C ALA A 223 -3.12 7.59 3.72
N GLU A 224 -4.25 7.81 4.42
CA GLU A 224 -4.63 7.04 5.60
C GLU A 224 -6.08 6.54 5.54
N TYR A 225 -6.29 5.33 6.04
CA TYR A 225 -7.56 4.62 6.07
C TYR A 225 -7.80 3.98 7.42
N VAL A 226 -8.99 4.19 7.99
CA VAL A 226 -9.39 3.40 9.16
C VAL A 226 -9.80 2.01 8.69
N THR A 227 -9.15 0.99 9.24
CA THR A 227 -9.38 -0.43 8.97
C THR A 227 -9.84 -1.13 10.25
N THR A 228 -10.49 -2.28 10.13
CA THR A 228 -10.69 -3.18 11.27
C THR A 228 -9.44 -4.03 11.43
N LEU A 229 -8.94 -4.17 12.66
CA LEU A 229 -7.81 -5.04 13.00
C LEU A 229 -8.17 -5.83 14.25
N THR A 230 -8.46 -7.11 14.08
CA THR A 230 -8.92 -7.98 15.18
C THR A 230 -8.17 -9.31 15.19
N VAL A 231 -8.08 -9.94 16.36
CA VAL A 231 -7.52 -11.28 16.51
C VAL A 231 -8.56 -12.22 17.11
N ASP A 232 -8.83 -13.31 16.40
CA ASP A 232 -9.74 -14.37 16.84
C ASP A 232 -9.06 -15.26 17.90
N PRO A 233 -9.83 -16.01 18.73
CA PRO A 233 -9.28 -16.91 19.76
C PRO A 233 -8.39 -18.05 19.26
N ASP A 234 -8.34 -18.28 17.95
CA ASP A 234 -7.46 -19.27 17.30
C ASP A 234 -6.18 -18.64 16.74
N ASP A 235 -5.80 -17.47 17.23
CA ASP A 235 -4.65 -16.66 16.82
C ASP A 235 -4.71 -16.27 15.33
N THR A 236 -5.91 -16.02 14.81
CA THR A 236 -6.11 -15.54 13.44
C THR A 236 -6.30 -14.03 13.43
N VAL A 237 -5.41 -13.30 12.77
CA VAL A 237 -5.59 -11.88 12.48
C VAL A 237 -6.61 -11.73 11.37
N ARG A 238 -7.51 -10.76 11.52
CA ARG A 238 -8.39 -10.24 10.47
C ARG A 238 -8.14 -8.76 10.32
N LEU A 239 -7.84 -8.36 9.09
CA LEU A 239 -7.70 -6.99 8.67
C LEU A 239 -8.73 -6.72 7.58
N GLY A 240 -9.48 -5.62 7.68
CA GLY A 240 -10.52 -5.30 6.71
C GLY A 240 -10.63 -3.82 6.47
N GLY A 241 -10.89 -3.42 5.23
CA GLY A 241 -10.97 -2.01 4.87
C GLY A 241 -11.40 -1.78 3.43
N SER A 242 -11.33 -0.52 3.01
CA SER A 242 -11.56 -0.13 1.62
C SER A 242 -10.64 1.03 1.27
N LEU A 243 -9.87 0.87 0.20
CA LEU A 243 -8.99 1.92 -0.33
C LEU A 243 -9.71 2.68 -1.45
N PHE A 244 -9.55 4.00 -1.52
CA PHE A 244 -10.08 4.81 -2.61
C PHE A 244 -8.97 5.10 -3.61
N TRP A 245 -9.27 5.09 -4.91
CA TRP A 245 -8.30 5.46 -5.94
C TRP A 245 -8.94 6.23 -7.11
N LEU A 246 -8.11 6.94 -7.86
CA LEU A 246 -8.53 7.70 -9.04
C LEU A 246 -7.87 7.06 -10.29
N PRO A 247 -8.63 6.32 -11.12
CA PRO A 247 -8.07 5.59 -12.27
C PRO A 247 -7.21 6.43 -13.20
N SER A 248 -7.63 7.66 -13.55
CA SER A 248 -6.85 8.53 -14.44
C SER A 248 -5.52 8.96 -13.83
N ARG A 249 -5.45 9.15 -12.50
CA ARG A 249 -4.22 9.52 -11.80
C ARG A 249 -3.23 8.37 -11.74
N TYR A 250 -3.71 7.18 -11.38
CA TYR A 250 -2.88 5.98 -11.43
C TYR A 250 -2.33 5.72 -12.84
N LEU A 251 -3.19 5.72 -13.86
CA LEU A 251 -2.77 5.52 -15.25
C LEU A 251 -1.85 6.62 -15.76
N GLY A 252 -2.12 7.87 -15.35
CA GLY A 252 -1.27 9.01 -15.64
C GLY A 252 0.13 8.85 -15.06
N ALA A 253 0.24 8.45 -13.79
CA ALA A 253 1.52 8.20 -13.14
C ALA A 253 2.28 7.05 -13.83
N VAL A 254 1.60 5.95 -14.18
CA VAL A 254 2.21 4.83 -14.93
C VAL A 254 2.74 5.30 -16.29
N CYS A 255 1.93 6.06 -17.04
CA CYS A 255 2.30 6.63 -18.33
C CYS A 255 3.51 7.57 -18.21
N ALA A 256 3.51 8.43 -17.17
CA ALA A 256 4.58 9.38 -16.91
C ALA A 256 5.91 8.68 -16.56
N GLN A 257 5.87 7.65 -15.72
CA GLN A 257 7.04 6.83 -15.38
C GLN A 257 7.65 6.18 -16.63
N GLU A 258 6.82 5.62 -17.52
CA GLU A 258 7.30 5.03 -18.78
C GLU A 258 7.85 6.10 -19.74
N GLY A 259 7.16 7.23 -19.85
CA GLY A 259 7.61 8.36 -20.67
C GLY A 259 8.97 8.90 -20.27
N LEU A 260 9.19 9.06 -18.97
CA LEU A 260 10.49 9.47 -18.40
C LEU A 260 11.56 8.40 -18.60
N ALA A 261 11.22 7.12 -18.48
CA ALA A 261 12.15 6.04 -18.77
C ALA A 261 12.61 6.03 -20.24
N GLN A 262 11.71 6.37 -21.17
CA GLN A 262 12.03 6.49 -22.61
C GLN A 262 12.71 7.82 -22.96
N ASN A 263 12.54 8.86 -22.15
CA ASN A 263 13.11 10.20 -22.34
C ASN A 263 13.94 10.63 -21.11
N PRO A 264 15.08 9.98 -20.82
CA PRO A 264 15.84 10.18 -19.58
C PRO A 264 16.52 11.56 -19.45
N GLN A 265 16.40 12.43 -20.46
CA GLN A 265 16.89 13.82 -20.42
C GLN A 265 15.79 14.82 -20.01
N ALA A 266 14.51 14.41 -20.04
CA ALA A 266 13.40 15.23 -19.58
C ALA A 266 13.42 15.33 -18.04
N ALA A 267 13.09 16.51 -17.50
CA ALA A 267 13.06 16.70 -16.04
C ALA A 267 11.76 16.15 -15.43
N ASP A 268 10.66 16.26 -16.18
CA ASP A 268 9.33 15.77 -15.85
C ASP A 268 8.63 15.22 -17.12
N PHE A 269 7.40 14.76 -16.98
CA PHE A 269 6.70 14.14 -18.10
C PHE A 269 6.18 15.18 -19.11
N GLU A 270 5.92 16.40 -18.67
CA GLU A 270 5.56 17.54 -19.50
C GLU A 270 6.69 17.89 -20.48
N ASP A 271 7.93 17.90 -19.99
CA ASP A 271 9.13 18.00 -20.83
C ASP A 271 9.23 16.83 -21.82
N ALA A 272 8.94 15.59 -21.37
CA ALA A 272 8.94 14.43 -22.25
C ALA A 272 7.86 14.53 -23.34
N LEU A 273 6.67 15.06 -23.04
CA LEU A 273 5.62 15.32 -24.03
C LEU A 273 6.05 16.38 -25.05
N SER A 274 6.69 17.45 -24.59
CA SER A 274 7.26 18.47 -25.45
C SER A 274 8.32 17.89 -26.40
N GLU A 275 9.16 16.98 -25.91
CA GLU A 275 10.15 16.25 -26.71
C GLU A 275 9.52 15.26 -27.70
N ILE A 276 8.43 14.58 -27.33
CA ILE A 276 7.66 13.72 -28.23
C ILE A 276 7.06 14.55 -29.37
N VAL A 277 6.50 15.72 -29.05
CA VAL A 277 5.87 16.62 -30.04
C VAL A 277 6.89 17.45 -30.82
N LYS A 278 8.15 17.50 -30.38
CA LYS A 278 9.21 18.34 -30.95
C LYS A 278 8.80 19.82 -31.00
N CYS A 279 8.32 20.33 -29.85
CA CYS A 279 7.85 21.71 -29.73
C CYS A 279 8.93 22.75 -30.05
N ASP A 280 10.21 22.45 -29.86
CA ASP A 280 11.35 23.31 -30.18
C ASP A 280 11.63 23.42 -31.68
N GLU A 281 11.26 22.39 -32.44
CA GLU A 281 11.34 22.35 -33.91
C GLU A 281 10.12 22.98 -34.60
N LEU A 282 9.03 23.24 -33.86
CA LEU A 282 7.79 23.83 -34.40
C LEU A 282 7.96 25.34 -34.69
N VAL A 283 8.07 25.69 -35.98
CA VAL A 283 8.28 27.07 -36.41
C VAL A 283 6.96 27.75 -36.81
N LEU A 284 6.39 28.53 -35.89
CA LEU A 284 5.24 29.40 -36.13
C LEU A 284 5.68 30.87 -36.10
N THR A 285 5.27 31.66 -37.09
CA THR A 285 5.69 33.08 -37.24
C THR A 285 4.49 33.99 -37.44
N GLY A 286 4.64 35.27 -37.05
CA GLY A 286 3.63 36.31 -37.28
C GLY A 286 2.95 36.86 -36.02
N TYR A 287 3.12 36.21 -34.86
CA TYR A 287 2.61 36.72 -33.59
C TYR A 287 3.61 37.66 -32.91
N SER A 288 3.32 38.95 -32.94
CA SER A 288 4.24 39.99 -32.45
C SER A 288 4.57 39.83 -30.97
N GLY A 289 5.86 39.85 -30.63
CA GLY A 289 6.32 39.73 -29.23
C GLY A 289 6.61 38.31 -28.77
N CYS A 290 6.32 37.29 -29.59
CA CYS A 290 6.63 35.90 -29.29
C CYS A 290 7.51 35.30 -30.41
N GLY A 291 8.81 35.16 -30.13
CA GLY A 291 9.74 34.48 -31.04
C GLY A 291 9.64 32.96 -30.97
N THR A 292 10.55 32.27 -31.64
CA THR A 292 10.60 30.79 -31.70
C THR A 292 10.63 30.14 -30.31
N THR A 293 11.49 30.62 -29.41
CA THR A 293 11.56 30.11 -28.03
C THR A 293 10.24 30.28 -27.27
N CYS A 294 9.56 31.41 -27.47
CA CYS A 294 8.27 31.67 -26.83
C CYS A 294 7.17 30.75 -27.40
N MET A 295 7.19 30.48 -28.71
CA MET A 295 6.26 29.52 -29.34
C MET A 295 6.49 28.09 -28.86
N ALA A 296 7.73 27.65 -28.74
CA ALA A 296 8.07 26.34 -28.18
C ALA A 296 7.56 26.21 -26.73
N GLN A 297 7.74 27.26 -25.92
CA GLN A 297 7.22 27.29 -24.55
C GLN A 297 5.69 27.23 -24.51
N LEU A 298 4.98 27.94 -25.40
CA LEU A 298 3.52 27.87 -25.50
C LEU A 298 3.05 26.46 -25.90
N CYS A 299 3.74 25.80 -26.82
CA CYS A 299 3.46 24.41 -27.21
C CYS A 299 3.64 23.45 -26.03
N SER A 300 4.77 23.53 -25.32
CA SER A 300 5.03 22.73 -24.11
C SER A 300 3.99 22.99 -23.02
N THR A 301 3.67 24.27 -22.75
CA THR A 301 2.67 24.64 -21.73
C THR A 301 1.26 24.17 -22.10
N ALA A 302 0.92 24.16 -23.40
CA ALA A 302 -0.34 23.61 -23.89
C ALA A 302 -0.44 22.09 -23.64
N LEU A 303 0.63 21.34 -23.92
CA LEU A 303 0.71 19.91 -23.62
C LEU A 303 0.60 19.64 -22.12
N ALA A 304 1.35 20.38 -21.29
CA ALA A 304 1.27 20.29 -19.84
C ALA A 304 -0.14 20.56 -19.31
N THR A 305 -0.82 21.57 -19.86
CA THR A 305 -2.21 21.91 -19.48
C THR A 305 -3.17 20.76 -19.79
N ARG A 306 -3.03 20.13 -20.97
CA ARG A 306 -3.86 18.98 -21.36
C ARG A 306 -3.50 17.71 -20.60
N TRP A 307 -2.24 17.51 -20.28
CA TRP A 307 -1.81 16.42 -19.42
C TRP A 307 -2.39 16.53 -18.01
N ALA A 308 -2.34 17.72 -17.40
CA ALA A 308 -2.96 17.95 -16.09
C ALA A 308 -4.47 17.64 -16.11
N ALA A 309 -5.19 18.07 -17.15
CA ALA A 309 -6.61 17.73 -17.32
C ALA A 309 -6.84 16.22 -17.44
N ALA A 310 -6.00 15.53 -18.21
CA ALA A 310 -6.06 14.08 -18.38
C ALA A 310 -5.85 13.31 -17.07
N VAL A 311 -4.83 13.69 -16.30
CA VAL A 311 -4.50 13.07 -15.01
C VAL A 311 -5.61 13.31 -14.00
N ASP A 312 -6.23 14.49 -13.99
CA ASP A 312 -7.33 14.84 -13.08
C ASP A 312 -8.73 14.42 -13.56
N ALA A 313 -8.84 13.74 -14.70
CA ALA A 313 -10.12 13.40 -15.33
C ALA A 313 -11.08 12.65 -14.39
N SER A 314 -10.59 11.64 -13.66
CA SER A 314 -11.36 10.91 -12.65
C SER A 314 -11.91 11.83 -11.56
N ALA A 315 -11.10 12.77 -11.06
CA ALA A 315 -11.52 13.71 -10.03
C ALA A 315 -12.56 14.71 -10.58
N ALA A 316 -12.32 15.26 -11.78
CA ALA A 316 -13.21 16.21 -12.43
C ALA A 316 -14.59 15.61 -12.75
N ASN A 317 -14.63 14.32 -13.10
CA ASN A 317 -15.85 13.60 -13.46
C ASN A 317 -16.48 12.82 -12.29
N ALA A 318 -15.97 12.96 -11.06
CA ALA A 318 -16.42 12.21 -9.88
C ALA A 318 -16.42 10.67 -10.11
N GLN A 319 -15.43 10.19 -10.85
CA GLN A 319 -15.20 8.77 -11.12
C GLN A 319 -14.04 8.29 -10.24
N TRP A 320 -14.35 7.92 -9.00
CA TRP A 320 -13.43 7.19 -8.14
C TRP A 320 -13.70 5.69 -8.20
N GLY A 321 -12.69 4.94 -7.81
CA GLY A 321 -12.78 3.51 -7.57
C GLY A 321 -12.52 3.16 -6.11
N ASP A 322 -13.01 2.01 -5.72
CA ASP A 322 -12.82 1.43 -4.39
C ASP A 322 -12.08 0.09 -4.50
N VAL A 323 -11.22 -0.19 -3.53
CA VAL A 323 -10.58 -1.49 -3.31
C VAL A 323 -10.99 -2.01 -1.92
N PRO A 324 -12.23 -2.50 -1.73
CA PRO A 324 -12.57 -3.26 -0.54
C PRO A 324 -11.67 -4.49 -0.43
N PHE A 325 -11.16 -4.73 0.77
CA PHE A 325 -10.28 -5.85 1.05
C PHE A 325 -10.55 -6.45 2.43
N GLU A 326 -10.32 -7.77 2.53
CA GLU A 326 -10.26 -8.53 3.77
C GLU A 326 -9.03 -9.43 3.70
N ALA A 327 -8.13 -9.28 4.66
CA ALA A 327 -6.94 -10.08 4.82
C ALA A 327 -7.05 -10.91 6.10
N SER A 328 -6.63 -12.17 6.05
CA SER A 328 -6.64 -13.04 7.22
C SER A 328 -5.43 -13.97 7.21
N GLY A 329 -4.85 -14.19 8.38
CA GLY A 329 -3.62 -14.97 8.52
C GLY A 329 -3.33 -15.34 9.96
N LYS A 330 -2.32 -16.18 10.17
CA LYS A 330 -1.91 -16.56 11.53
C LYS A 330 -1.06 -15.44 12.13
N ALA A 331 -1.41 -15.05 13.35
CA ALA A 331 -0.70 -14.01 14.08
C ALA A 331 0.73 -14.46 14.41
N LEU A 332 1.67 -13.56 14.18
CA LEU A 332 3.01 -13.58 14.74
C LEU A 332 3.02 -12.59 15.90
N PHE A 333 3.58 -13.00 17.03
CA PHE A 333 3.59 -12.19 18.23
C PHE A 333 4.86 -12.43 19.05
N ASP A 334 5.22 -11.42 19.84
CA ASP A 334 6.40 -11.46 20.69
C ASP A 334 6.13 -12.12 22.06
N ASP A 335 7.12 -12.02 22.95
CA ASP A 335 7.06 -12.59 24.28
C ASP A 335 5.97 -11.96 25.18
N GLY A 336 5.53 -10.74 24.85
CA GLY A 336 4.46 -10.00 25.53
C GLY A 336 3.07 -10.22 24.92
N ALA A 337 2.94 -11.09 23.92
CA ALA A 337 1.76 -11.25 23.07
C ALA A 337 1.44 -10.01 22.20
N ALA A 338 2.38 -9.09 22.00
CA ALA A 338 2.19 -7.99 21.07
C ALA A 338 2.22 -8.51 19.63
N LEU A 339 1.29 -8.06 18.80
CA LEU A 339 1.23 -8.47 17.39
C LEU A 339 2.44 -7.91 16.64
N THR A 340 3.33 -8.79 16.17
CA THR A 340 4.53 -8.44 15.39
C THR A 340 4.39 -8.75 13.91
N GLY A 341 3.29 -9.35 13.49
CA GLY A 341 3.04 -9.65 12.10
C GLY A 341 1.92 -10.67 11.88
N PHE A 342 1.65 -10.97 10.61
CA PHE A 342 0.86 -12.12 10.20
C PHE A 342 1.14 -12.46 8.75
N GLU A 343 0.99 -13.75 8.42
CA GLU A 343 1.06 -14.24 7.05
C GLU A 343 -0.24 -14.98 6.72
N GLY A 344 -0.76 -14.76 5.51
CA GLY A 344 -1.99 -15.41 5.09
C GLY A 344 -2.43 -15.03 3.69
N THR A 345 -3.74 -14.91 3.52
CA THR A 345 -4.35 -14.55 2.24
C THR A 345 -5.25 -13.34 2.40
N TRP A 346 -5.35 -12.55 1.34
CA TRP A 346 -6.35 -11.50 1.26
C TRP A 346 -7.25 -11.69 0.03
N LEU A 347 -8.45 -11.17 0.17
CA LEU A 347 -9.49 -11.12 -0.84
C LEU A 347 -9.89 -9.68 -1.02
N GLY A 348 -10.13 -9.26 -2.25
CA GLY A 348 -10.63 -7.94 -2.52
C GLY A 348 -11.29 -7.82 -3.88
N GLN A 349 -11.69 -6.60 -4.20
CA GLN A 349 -12.23 -6.24 -5.50
C GLN A 349 -11.70 -4.86 -5.86
N VAL A 350 -11.22 -4.67 -7.08
CA VAL A 350 -10.92 -3.34 -7.60
C VAL A 350 -12.13 -2.87 -8.38
N THR A 351 -12.65 -1.69 -8.05
CA THR A 351 -13.82 -1.13 -8.69
C THR A 351 -13.50 0.19 -9.40
N SER A 352 -14.27 0.50 -10.45
CA SER A 352 -14.32 1.81 -11.10
C SER A 352 -15.73 1.98 -11.67
N GLY A 353 -16.53 2.84 -11.04
CA GLY A 353 -17.96 2.95 -11.37
C GLY A 353 -18.68 1.58 -11.29
N PRO A 354 -19.33 1.10 -12.37
CA PRO A 354 -20.02 -0.19 -12.37
C PRO A 354 -19.10 -1.40 -12.58
N LEU A 355 -17.82 -1.18 -12.92
CA LEU A 355 -16.85 -2.23 -13.22
C LEU A 355 -16.22 -2.75 -11.92
N ASN A 356 -15.96 -4.05 -11.88
CA ASN A 356 -15.27 -4.69 -10.76
C ASN A 356 -14.39 -5.85 -11.23
N ALA A 357 -13.21 -5.98 -10.63
CA ALA A 357 -12.27 -7.06 -10.83
C ALA A 357 -11.91 -7.68 -9.48
N SER A 358 -12.19 -8.97 -9.29
CA SER A 358 -11.82 -9.68 -8.06
C SER A 358 -10.30 -9.82 -7.95
N VAL A 359 -9.78 -9.75 -6.72
CA VAL A 359 -8.36 -9.95 -6.40
C VAL A 359 -8.26 -11.00 -5.30
N THR A 360 -7.27 -11.86 -5.39
CA THR A 360 -6.89 -12.79 -4.32
C THR A 360 -5.39 -12.94 -4.34
N GLY A 361 -4.75 -12.85 -3.19
CA GLY A 361 -3.30 -12.88 -3.09
C GLY A 361 -2.80 -13.25 -1.71
N ALA A 362 -1.49 -13.43 -1.56
CA ALA A 362 -0.88 -13.53 -0.24
C ALA A 362 -0.86 -12.15 0.44
N VAL A 363 -0.88 -12.18 1.77
CA VAL A 363 -0.59 -11.02 2.62
C VAL A 363 0.56 -11.38 3.54
N VAL A 364 1.51 -10.47 3.64
CA VAL A 364 2.58 -10.51 4.62
C VAL A 364 2.56 -9.18 5.36
N ALA A 365 2.47 -9.24 6.68
CA ALA A 365 2.60 -8.08 7.53
C ALA A 365 3.64 -8.36 8.61
N GLU A 366 4.59 -7.46 8.81
CA GLU A 366 5.71 -7.65 9.73
C GLU A 366 6.08 -6.32 10.39
N THR A 367 6.51 -6.36 11.65
CA THR A 367 7.12 -5.20 12.29
C THR A 367 8.40 -4.83 11.54
N PRO A 368 8.56 -3.56 11.11
CA PRO A 368 9.75 -3.14 10.39
C PRO A 368 11.01 -3.22 11.27
N ASP A 369 12.17 -3.42 10.64
CA ASP A 369 13.47 -3.49 11.33
C ASP A 369 13.78 -2.24 12.18
N ASN A 370 13.22 -1.08 11.81
CA ASN A 370 13.39 0.19 12.52
C ASN A 370 12.02 0.89 12.65
N PRO A 371 11.19 0.50 13.63
CA PRO A 371 9.93 1.19 13.85
C PRO A 371 10.19 2.64 14.27
N PRO A 372 9.28 3.59 13.94
CA PRO A 372 9.32 4.92 14.51
C PRO A 372 9.35 4.84 16.04
N ALA A 373 10.02 5.78 16.70
CA ALA A 373 9.91 5.88 18.14
C ALA A 373 8.46 6.23 18.49
N GLN A 374 7.74 5.26 19.06
CA GLN A 374 6.39 5.42 19.58
C GLN A 374 6.38 6.30 20.83
#